data_AF-A0A7S1BZ15-F1
#
_entry.id   AF-A0A7S1BZ15-F1
#
_cell.length_a   1.000
_cell.length_b   1.000
_cell.length_c   1.000
_cell.angle_alpha   90.00
_cell.angle_beta   90.00
_cell.angle_gamma   90.00
#
_symmetry.space_group_name_H-M   'P 1'
#
loop_
_entity.id
_entity.type
_entity.pdbx_description
1 polymer ?
#
loop_
_entity_poly.entity_id
_entity_poly.type
_entity_poly.pdbx_seq_one_letter_code
_entity_poly.pdbx_strand_id
1 'polypeptide(L)'
;MVKKFDTKIPIKDVSGCKNIEVADINEDGIMDFFLSTKDRIQFFYSSEKYSKIISLEGASEEILPPSNYKLGIATMQDFDLDGGLKVVAVYYNEEQKKHKTVMYSRREGVSKAPFWKVFHSKDNFPVVEGQFSSKFNDIAAVDYNNDGFKDIVVVNHYALYHLVSEPLYTPTYLAVVLHGKGYVNKYGIGSSLKMKVYNKKKKQIEYHLKSVNTYSHGTTEHGGAVDHRNVFGLGYTSTPLHLSIVW
;
A
#
# COMPACT_ATOMS: atom_id res chain seq x y z
N MET A 1 -28.65 -11.80 11.21
CA MET A 1 -28.98 -10.38 10.99
C MET A 1 -28.43 -9.98 9.64
N VAL A 2 -29.28 -9.77 8.63
CA VAL A 2 -28.82 -9.37 7.29
C VAL A 2 -28.47 -7.88 7.35
N LYS A 3 -27.18 -7.55 7.29
CA LYS A 3 -26.75 -6.15 7.14
C LYS A 3 -27.24 -5.68 5.77
N LYS A 4 -28.20 -4.74 5.74
CA LYS A 4 -28.56 -4.04 4.50
C LYS A 4 -27.34 -3.22 4.10
N PHE A 5 -26.72 -3.55 2.97
CA PHE A 5 -25.69 -2.72 2.37
C PHE A 5 -26.32 -1.38 2.02
N ASP A 6 -25.72 -0.29 2.50
CA ASP A 6 -26.16 1.07 2.21
C ASP A 6 -25.66 1.45 0.81
N THR A 7 -26.31 0.90 -0.23
CA THR A 7 -25.95 1.13 -1.64
C THR A 7 -26.45 2.49 -2.17
N LYS A 8 -27.02 3.34 -1.31
CA LYS A 8 -27.84 4.47 -1.76
C LYS A 8 -27.05 5.73 -2.07
N ILE A 9 -25.80 5.83 -1.63
CA ILE A 9 -24.98 7.03 -1.85
C ILE A 9 -23.60 6.59 -2.36
N PRO A 10 -23.38 6.54 -3.68
CA PRO A 10 -22.04 6.29 -4.21
C PRO A 10 -21.10 7.43 -3.83
N ILE A 11 -19.82 7.11 -3.61
CA ILE A 11 -18.76 8.11 -3.50
C ILE A 11 -18.73 8.88 -4.83
N LYS A 12 -18.83 10.21 -4.78
CA LYS A 12 -18.78 11.06 -5.97
C LYS A 12 -17.34 11.22 -6.46
N ASP A 13 -17.17 11.62 -7.72
CA ASP A 13 -15.88 12.00 -8.32
C ASP A 13 -14.81 10.88 -8.40
N VAL A 14 -15.22 9.62 -8.30
CA VAL A 14 -14.35 8.44 -8.47
C VAL A 14 -14.42 7.83 -9.88
N SER A 15 -14.86 8.62 -10.88
CA SER A 15 -15.04 8.12 -12.24
C SER A 15 -13.73 7.62 -12.86
N GLY A 16 -13.78 6.46 -13.53
CA GLY A 16 -12.57 5.85 -14.10
C GLY A 16 -11.57 5.38 -13.05
N CYS A 17 -12.05 4.95 -11.89
CA CYS A 17 -11.26 4.22 -10.90
C CYS A 17 -10.65 2.97 -11.54
N LYS A 18 -9.35 2.76 -11.31
CA LYS A 18 -8.56 1.65 -11.84
C LYS A 18 -8.08 0.70 -10.76
N ASN A 19 -7.80 1.23 -9.57
CA ASN A 19 -7.35 0.43 -8.43
C ASN A 19 -7.96 0.98 -7.13
N ILE A 20 -8.28 0.08 -6.21
CA ILE A 20 -8.70 0.35 -4.84
C ILE A 20 -7.83 -0.49 -3.89
N GLU A 21 -7.30 0.17 -2.87
CA GLU A 21 -6.54 -0.49 -1.80
C GLU A 21 -7.05 -0.05 -0.43
N VAL A 22 -6.89 -0.92 0.56
CA VAL A 22 -7.39 -0.73 1.93
C VAL A 22 -6.24 -0.91 2.89
N ALA A 23 -6.02 0.07 3.76
CA ALA A 23 -5.01 0.02 4.81
C ALA A 23 -5.33 1.04 5.90
N ASP A 24 -4.68 0.96 7.06
CA ASP A 24 -4.66 2.06 8.03
C ASP A 24 -3.67 3.13 7.53
N ILE A 25 -4.14 4.11 6.75
CA ILE A 25 -3.30 5.06 6.01
C ILE A 25 -2.89 6.24 6.90
N ASN A 26 -3.71 6.54 7.91
CA ASN A 26 -3.49 7.64 8.85
C ASN A 26 -3.01 7.16 10.24
N GLU A 27 -2.79 5.86 10.42
CA GLU A 27 -2.32 5.19 11.64
C GLU A 27 -3.25 5.42 12.85
N ASP A 28 -4.57 5.52 12.62
CA ASP A 28 -5.57 5.69 13.67
C ASP A 28 -6.18 4.36 14.16
N GLY A 29 -5.75 3.23 13.60
CA GLY A 29 -6.23 1.90 13.93
C GLY A 29 -7.46 1.46 13.12
N ILE A 30 -7.92 2.28 12.18
CA ILE A 30 -9.11 2.05 11.38
C ILE A 30 -8.72 1.95 9.91
N MET A 31 -9.38 1.07 9.17
CA MET A 31 -9.10 0.93 7.75
C MET A 31 -9.63 2.11 6.94
N ASP A 32 -8.74 2.68 6.15
CA ASP A 32 -8.97 3.72 5.16
C ASP A 32 -8.95 3.13 3.75
N PHE A 33 -9.31 3.95 2.76
CA PHE A 33 -9.27 3.58 1.35
C PHE A 33 -8.37 4.51 0.56
N PHE A 34 -7.67 3.91 -0.38
CA PHE A 34 -6.92 4.55 -1.44
C PHE A 34 -7.56 4.20 -2.78
N LEU A 35 -7.78 5.18 -3.65
CA LEU A 35 -8.26 4.98 -5.01
C LEU A 35 -7.30 5.63 -6.00
N SER A 36 -7.02 4.93 -7.11
CA SER A 36 -6.41 5.54 -8.28
C SER A 36 -7.45 5.70 -9.38
N THR A 37 -7.57 6.92 -9.92
CA THR A 37 -8.44 7.23 -11.07
C THR A 37 -7.58 7.50 -12.31
N LYS A 38 -8.19 7.90 -13.42
CA LYS A 38 -7.44 8.37 -14.59
C LYS A 38 -6.69 9.69 -14.35
N ASP A 39 -7.16 10.51 -13.41
CA ASP A 39 -6.71 11.90 -13.26
C ASP A 39 -5.98 12.18 -11.95
N ARG A 40 -6.16 11.34 -10.93
CA ARG A 40 -5.60 11.58 -9.59
C ARG A 40 -5.66 10.33 -8.71
N ILE A 41 -4.89 10.39 -7.63
CA ILE A 41 -4.99 9.48 -6.50
C ILE A 41 -5.84 10.16 -5.42
N GLN A 42 -6.70 9.41 -4.75
CA GLN A 42 -7.61 9.90 -3.71
C GLN A 42 -7.51 9.02 -2.47
N PHE A 43 -7.49 9.65 -1.30
CA PHE A 43 -7.50 8.98 0.00
C PHE A 43 -8.80 9.29 0.74
N PHE A 44 -9.34 8.30 1.43
CA PHE A 44 -10.58 8.40 2.18
C PHE A 44 -10.34 7.85 3.59
N TYR A 45 -10.31 8.75 4.57
CA TYR A 45 -10.05 8.38 5.96
C TYR A 45 -11.35 8.01 6.69
N SER A 46 -11.33 6.88 7.37
CA SER A 46 -12.42 6.41 8.24
C SER A 46 -12.31 7.02 9.65
N SER A 47 -13.30 6.84 10.52
CA SER A 47 -13.16 7.14 11.96
C SER A 47 -14.13 6.32 12.82
N GLU A 48 -13.84 6.09 14.10
CA GLU A 48 -14.70 5.22 14.95
C GLU A 48 -16.12 5.76 15.11
N LYS A 49 -16.26 7.08 15.09
CA LYS A 49 -17.54 7.78 15.27
C LYS A 49 -18.55 7.43 14.16
N TYR A 50 -18.04 7.06 13.00
CA TYR A 50 -18.85 6.67 11.86
C TYR A 50 -18.24 5.39 11.33
N SER A 51 -18.85 4.23 11.60
CA SER A 51 -18.51 2.94 10.99
C SER A 51 -18.77 2.91 9.47
N LYS A 52 -18.61 4.06 8.80
CA LYS A 52 -18.87 4.43 7.42
C LYS A 52 -17.71 5.35 6.99
N ILE A 53 -17.30 5.22 5.74
CA ILE A 53 -16.32 6.11 5.10
C ILE A 53 -16.81 7.55 5.25
N ILE A 54 -16.03 8.41 5.92
CA ILE A 54 -16.40 9.81 6.15
C ILE A 54 -15.93 10.62 4.97
N SER A 55 -16.73 10.53 3.91
CA SER A 55 -16.56 11.31 2.71
C SER A 55 -17.87 11.25 1.94
N LEU A 56 -18.89 11.93 2.49
CA LEU A 56 -20.12 12.17 1.71
C LEU A 56 -19.92 13.29 0.67
N GLU A 57 -18.77 13.98 0.72
CA GLU A 57 -18.50 15.19 -0.06
C GLU A 57 -17.18 15.18 -0.87
N GLY A 58 -16.39 14.09 -0.85
CA GLY A 58 -15.16 13.98 -1.65
C GLY A 58 -13.92 13.53 -0.87
N ALA A 59 -12.82 13.26 -1.58
CA ALA A 59 -11.60 12.71 -1.00
C ALA A 59 -11.05 13.54 0.16
N SER A 60 -10.54 12.88 1.20
CA SER A 60 -9.87 13.52 2.34
C SER A 60 -8.53 14.14 1.94
N GLU A 61 -7.88 13.58 0.93
CA GLU A 61 -6.62 14.02 0.38
C GLU A 61 -6.48 13.55 -1.08
N GLU A 62 -5.76 14.30 -1.91
CA GLU A 62 -5.50 13.93 -3.31
C GLU A 62 -4.03 14.13 -3.70
N ILE A 63 -3.53 13.26 -4.57
CA ILE A 63 -2.26 13.47 -5.29
C ILE A 63 -2.57 13.65 -6.77
N LEU A 64 -2.19 14.82 -7.30
CA LEU A 64 -2.31 15.14 -8.72
C LEU A 64 -1.09 14.64 -9.51
N PRO A 65 -1.28 14.21 -10.77
CA PRO A 65 -0.18 13.89 -11.67
C PRO A 65 0.75 15.08 -11.90
N PRO A 66 2.05 14.83 -12.18
CA PRO A 66 2.95 15.86 -12.68
C PRO A 66 2.42 16.50 -13.97
N SER A 67 2.81 17.76 -14.24
CA SER A 67 2.42 18.46 -15.46
C SER A 67 2.74 17.64 -16.72
N ASN A 68 1.80 17.58 -17.66
CA ASN A 68 1.86 16.82 -18.92
C ASN A 68 1.87 15.29 -18.76
N TYR A 69 1.57 14.77 -17.57
CA TYR A 69 1.39 13.34 -17.34
C TYR A 69 -0.05 13.03 -16.91
N LYS A 70 -0.53 11.83 -17.25
CA LYS A 70 -1.80 11.26 -16.76
C LYS A 70 -1.50 10.10 -15.81
N LEU A 71 -2.39 9.84 -14.86
CA LEU A 71 -2.25 8.69 -13.98
C LEU A 71 -2.49 7.39 -14.76
N GLY A 72 -1.43 6.57 -14.86
CA GLY A 72 -1.50 5.23 -15.41
C GLY A 72 -2.15 4.32 -14.38
N ILE A 73 -1.41 4.02 -13.32
CA ILE A 73 -1.85 3.18 -12.21
C ILE A 73 -1.03 3.50 -10.96
N ALA A 74 -1.52 3.11 -9.79
CA ALA A 74 -0.79 3.28 -8.54
C ALA A 74 -1.10 2.15 -7.54
N THR A 75 -0.18 1.91 -6.62
CA THR A 75 -0.29 0.94 -5.51
C THR A 75 0.31 1.51 -4.23
N MET A 76 -0.04 0.95 -3.07
CA MET A 76 0.40 1.44 -1.77
C MET A 76 0.92 0.30 -0.88
N GLN A 77 2.20 0.37 -0.51
CA GLN A 77 2.86 -0.59 0.39
C GLN A 77 4.00 0.08 1.16
N ASP A 78 4.51 -0.59 2.18
CA ASP A 78 5.75 -0.23 2.89
C ASP A 78 6.97 -0.70 2.06
N PHE A 79 7.28 0.04 0.99
CA PHE A 79 8.31 -0.34 0.01
C PHE A 79 9.75 -0.24 0.55
N ASP A 80 10.01 0.63 1.52
CA ASP A 80 11.33 0.85 2.11
C ASP A 80 11.48 0.24 3.52
N LEU A 81 10.48 -0.53 3.97
CA LEU A 81 10.46 -1.25 5.23
C LEU A 81 10.71 -0.33 6.45
N ASP A 82 10.26 0.92 6.39
CA ASP A 82 10.35 1.86 7.50
C ASP A 82 9.11 1.82 8.42
N GLY A 83 8.12 0.99 8.07
CA GLY A 83 6.86 0.82 8.78
C GLY A 83 5.73 1.71 8.26
N GLY A 84 6.05 2.75 7.47
CA GLY A 84 5.09 3.69 6.91
C GLY A 84 4.71 3.35 5.48
N LEU A 85 3.43 3.48 5.16
CA LEU A 85 2.95 3.23 3.79
C LEU A 85 3.49 4.29 2.82
N LYS A 86 3.93 3.81 1.67
CA LYS A 86 4.35 4.60 0.51
C LYS A 86 3.38 4.38 -0.62
N VAL A 87 3.12 5.41 -1.41
CA VAL A 87 2.34 5.31 -2.63
C VAL A 87 3.27 5.36 -3.81
N VAL A 88 3.17 4.36 -4.68
CA VAL A 88 3.91 4.30 -5.94
C VAL A 88 2.93 4.50 -7.07
N ALA A 89 3.19 5.50 -7.90
CA ALA A 89 2.39 5.83 -9.05
C ALA A 89 3.22 5.73 -10.33
N VAL A 90 2.66 5.07 -11.34
CA VAL A 90 3.19 5.07 -12.70
C VAL A 90 2.35 6.01 -13.54
N TYR A 91 2.98 7.09 -13.97
CA TYR A 91 2.39 8.10 -14.83
C TYR A 91 2.76 7.89 -16.29
N TYR A 92 1.89 8.31 -17.20
CA TYR A 92 2.12 8.20 -18.64
C TYR A 92 1.96 9.55 -19.32
N ASN A 93 2.95 9.92 -20.14
CA ASN A 93 2.90 11.05 -21.05
C ASN A 93 2.52 10.55 -22.45
N GLU A 94 1.34 10.96 -22.92
CA GLU A 94 0.77 10.51 -24.21
C GLU A 94 1.54 11.01 -25.43
N GLU A 95 2.09 12.22 -25.36
CA GLU A 95 2.82 12.87 -26.46
C GLU A 95 4.20 12.24 -26.63
N GLN A 96 4.91 12.02 -25.53
CA GLN A 96 6.27 11.49 -25.52
C GLN A 96 6.33 9.96 -25.49
N LYS A 97 5.18 9.29 -25.30
CA LYS A 97 5.09 7.83 -25.07
C LYS A 97 6.01 7.35 -23.94
N LYS A 98 6.16 8.18 -22.91
CA LYS A 98 7.05 7.92 -21.78
C LYS A 98 6.28 7.61 -20.52
N HIS A 99 6.80 6.67 -19.75
CA HIS A 99 6.35 6.41 -18.39
C HIS A 99 7.28 7.06 -17.38
N LYS A 100 6.71 7.40 -16.24
CA LYS A 100 7.43 7.96 -15.10
C LYS A 100 6.88 7.34 -13.83
N THR A 101 7.75 6.68 -13.09
CA THR A 101 7.41 6.19 -11.75
C THR A 101 7.73 7.25 -10.72
N VAL A 102 6.84 7.46 -9.77
CA VAL A 102 7.04 8.37 -8.64
C VAL A 102 6.54 7.68 -7.38
N MET A 103 7.34 7.79 -6.32
CA MET A 103 6.93 7.37 -4.99
C MET A 103 6.69 8.58 -4.09
N TYR A 104 5.62 8.47 -3.30
CA TYR A 104 5.18 9.43 -2.31
C TYR A 104 5.22 8.81 -0.91
N SER A 105 5.57 9.60 0.09
CA SER A 105 5.54 9.23 1.51
C SER A 105 4.97 10.37 2.34
N ARG A 106 4.47 10.03 3.53
CA ARG A 106 4.34 11.02 4.60
C ARG A 106 5.72 11.41 5.15
N ARG A 107 5.82 12.60 5.76
CA ARG A 107 7.01 12.99 6.52
C ARG A 107 7.13 12.12 7.76
N GLU A 108 8.37 11.80 8.14
CA GLU A 108 8.65 11.07 9.38
C GLU A 108 7.96 11.75 10.57
N GLY A 109 7.15 10.99 11.31
CA GLY A 109 6.42 11.50 12.48
C GLY A 109 5.14 12.29 12.17
N VAL A 110 4.71 12.34 10.91
CA VAL A 110 3.43 12.95 10.52
C VAL A 110 2.50 11.86 10.00
N SER A 111 1.49 11.49 10.80
CA SER A 111 0.51 10.45 10.43
C SER A 111 -0.64 10.98 9.56
N LYS A 112 -0.75 12.31 9.40
CA LYS A 112 -1.81 12.98 8.62
C LYS A 112 -1.27 13.67 7.37
N ALA A 113 -2.19 14.16 6.53
CA ALA A 113 -1.90 14.79 5.25
C ALA A 113 -0.82 15.89 5.34
N PRO A 114 -0.07 16.15 4.24
CA PRO A 114 -0.15 15.47 2.96
C PRO A 114 0.97 14.41 2.74
N PHE A 115 0.79 13.58 1.72
CA PHE A 115 1.83 12.83 1.05
C PHE A 115 2.69 13.77 0.21
N TRP A 116 4.00 13.59 0.30
CA TRP A 116 4.99 14.38 -0.44
C TRP A 116 5.72 13.45 -1.40
N LYS A 117 6.15 14.00 -2.53
CA LYS A 117 7.05 13.29 -3.43
C LYS A 117 8.40 13.08 -2.73
N VAL A 118 8.87 11.83 -2.66
CA VAL A 118 10.13 11.51 -1.96
C VAL A 118 11.28 11.21 -2.92
N PHE A 119 11.02 10.81 -4.18
CA PHE A 119 12.08 10.27 -5.04
C PHE A 119 12.48 11.15 -6.23
N HIS A 120 13.80 11.22 -6.43
CA HIS A 120 14.48 11.79 -7.60
C HIS A 120 15.71 10.97 -8.06
N SER A 121 16.10 9.86 -7.40
CA SER A 121 17.19 8.97 -7.87
C SER A 121 16.75 7.51 -7.97
N LYS A 122 17.39 6.77 -8.89
CA LYS A 122 17.12 5.36 -9.24
C LYS A 122 17.67 4.38 -8.22
N ASP A 123 18.52 4.84 -7.31
CA ASP A 123 19.40 3.97 -6.54
C ASP A 123 18.68 3.22 -5.41
N ASN A 124 17.42 3.56 -5.12
CA ASN A 124 16.68 3.03 -3.96
C ASN A 124 15.29 2.49 -4.31
N PHE A 125 14.89 2.49 -5.59
CA PHE A 125 13.53 2.10 -5.94
C PHE A 125 13.39 1.64 -7.40
N PRO A 126 12.63 0.56 -7.67
CA PRO A 126 12.31 0.14 -9.03
C PRO A 126 11.58 1.24 -9.81
N VAL A 127 12.25 1.81 -10.82
CA VAL A 127 11.65 2.83 -11.69
C VAL A 127 11.35 2.21 -13.05
N VAL A 128 10.09 2.32 -13.50
CA VAL A 128 9.80 2.19 -14.93
C VAL A 128 10.32 3.43 -15.65
N GLU A 129 11.42 3.28 -16.39
CA GLU A 129 11.90 4.28 -17.33
C GLU A 129 12.07 3.68 -18.71
N GLY A 130 11.45 4.32 -19.70
CA GLY A 130 11.50 3.84 -21.08
C GLY A 130 10.38 4.44 -21.92
N GLN A 131 10.48 4.22 -23.24
CA GLN A 131 9.37 4.43 -24.15
C GLN A 131 8.55 3.15 -24.21
N PHE A 132 7.28 3.25 -23.83
CA PHE A 132 6.35 2.13 -23.92
C PHE A 132 5.19 2.55 -24.80
N SER A 133 4.78 1.66 -25.70
CA SER A 133 3.74 1.93 -26.69
C SER A 133 2.33 2.05 -26.09
N SER A 134 2.13 1.61 -24.84
CA SER A 134 0.82 1.54 -24.20
C SER A 134 0.85 1.90 -22.72
N LYS A 135 -0.35 2.18 -22.18
CA LYS A 135 -0.60 2.41 -20.75
C LYS A 135 -0.53 1.08 -20.00
N PHE A 136 -0.11 1.13 -18.74
CA PHE A 136 -0.27 -0.01 -17.84
C PHE A 136 -1.74 -0.19 -17.46
N ASN A 137 -2.15 -1.45 -17.41
CA ASN A 137 -3.50 -1.89 -17.10
C ASN A 137 -3.62 -2.36 -15.66
N ASP A 138 -2.54 -2.94 -15.10
CA ASP A 138 -2.53 -3.45 -13.73
C ASP A 138 -1.14 -3.32 -13.08
N ILE A 139 -1.12 -3.33 -11.75
CA ILE A 139 0.06 -3.24 -10.89
C ILE A 139 -0.09 -4.14 -9.67
N ALA A 140 0.98 -4.81 -9.28
CA ALA A 140 1.06 -5.54 -8.03
C ALA A 140 2.38 -5.25 -7.33
N ALA A 141 2.35 -5.25 -6.01
CA ALA A 141 3.54 -5.13 -5.16
C ALA A 141 3.72 -6.43 -4.38
N VAL A 142 4.83 -7.14 -4.61
CA VAL A 142 5.09 -8.46 -4.03
C VAL A 142 6.58 -8.63 -3.79
N ASP A 143 6.95 -9.34 -2.72
CA ASP A 143 8.33 -9.71 -2.45
C ASP A 143 8.64 -11.01 -3.22
N TYR A 144 9.05 -10.88 -4.49
CA TYR A 144 9.15 -12.00 -5.42
C TYR A 144 10.43 -12.80 -5.21
N ASN A 145 11.52 -12.12 -4.86
CA ASN A 145 12.83 -12.72 -4.61
C ASN A 145 13.05 -13.11 -3.13
N ASN A 146 12.08 -12.85 -2.25
CA ASN A 146 12.12 -13.15 -0.81
C ASN A 146 13.30 -12.46 -0.08
N ASP A 147 13.68 -11.26 -0.52
CA ASP A 147 14.68 -10.43 0.15
C ASP A 147 14.06 -9.53 1.24
N GLY A 148 12.73 -9.50 1.31
CA GLY A 148 11.95 -8.75 2.29
C GLY A 148 11.40 -7.44 1.74
N PHE A 149 11.93 -6.93 0.62
CA PHE A 149 11.43 -5.74 -0.04
C PHE A 149 10.28 -6.06 -0.99
N LYS A 150 9.44 -5.07 -1.25
CA LYS A 150 8.39 -5.21 -2.25
C LYS A 150 8.95 -4.87 -3.62
N ASP A 151 8.94 -5.85 -4.51
CA ASP A 151 9.09 -5.66 -5.94
C ASP A 151 7.79 -5.14 -6.54
N ILE A 152 7.88 -4.59 -7.75
CA ILE A 152 6.73 -4.12 -8.50
C ILE A 152 6.60 -4.92 -9.79
N VAL A 153 5.39 -5.43 -10.01
CA VAL A 153 5.00 -6.00 -11.29
C VAL A 153 3.98 -5.07 -11.92
N VAL A 154 4.22 -4.65 -13.16
CA VAL A 154 3.26 -3.88 -13.97
C VAL A 154 3.00 -4.60 -15.28
N VAL A 155 1.76 -4.53 -15.76
CA VAL A 155 1.37 -5.16 -17.03
C VAL A 155 0.68 -4.15 -17.93
N ASN A 156 1.02 -4.17 -19.21
CA ASN A 156 0.30 -3.47 -20.26
C ASN A 156 -0.27 -4.47 -21.26
N HIS A 157 -0.84 -4.00 -22.36
CA HIS A 157 -1.46 -4.88 -23.34
C HIS A 157 -0.48 -5.88 -24.00
N TYR A 158 0.82 -5.58 -23.99
CA TYR A 158 1.84 -6.32 -24.75
C TYR A 158 2.84 -7.06 -23.87
N ALA A 159 3.04 -6.64 -22.62
CA ALA A 159 4.11 -7.13 -21.78
C ALA A 159 3.82 -6.99 -20.29
N LEU A 160 4.42 -7.90 -19.54
CA LEU A 160 4.58 -7.85 -18.09
C LEU A 160 6.02 -7.43 -17.79
N TYR A 161 6.17 -6.47 -16.89
CA TYR A 161 7.46 -5.99 -16.42
C TYR A 161 7.58 -6.25 -14.93
N HIS A 162 8.69 -6.85 -14.54
CA HIS A 162 9.06 -7.07 -13.16
C HIS A 162 10.20 -6.12 -12.82
N LEU A 163 9.98 -5.28 -11.81
CA LEU A 163 10.92 -4.29 -11.34
C LEU A 163 11.34 -4.69 -9.93
N VAL A 164 12.56 -5.19 -9.83
CA VAL A 164 13.11 -5.69 -8.57
C VAL A 164 13.58 -4.52 -7.73
N SER A 165 13.23 -4.55 -6.45
CA SER A 165 13.82 -3.65 -5.46
C SER A 165 15.20 -4.15 -5.09
N GLU A 166 16.24 -3.42 -5.48
CA GLU A 166 17.61 -3.72 -5.07
C GLU A 166 18.01 -2.77 -3.94
N PRO A 167 18.09 -3.27 -2.71
CA PRO A 167 18.33 -2.38 -1.59
C PRO A 167 19.82 -2.05 -1.47
N LEU A 168 20.15 -0.77 -1.27
CA LEU A 168 21.53 -0.34 -0.96
C LEU A 168 22.02 -0.86 0.40
N TYR A 169 21.10 -1.28 1.26
CA TYR A 169 21.33 -1.66 2.65
C TYR A 169 20.31 -2.72 3.08
N THR A 170 20.62 -3.57 4.06
CA THR A 170 19.70 -4.63 4.54
C THR A 170 18.91 -4.17 5.77
N PRO A 171 17.69 -3.63 5.62
CA PRO A 171 16.85 -3.24 6.74
C PRO A 171 16.41 -4.49 7.47
N THR A 172 16.11 -4.32 8.74
CA THR A 172 15.50 -5.38 9.52
C THR A 172 14.00 -5.37 9.29
N TYR A 173 13.42 -6.56 9.13
CA TYR A 173 11.98 -6.75 9.08
C TYR A 173 11.60 -7.97 9.89
N LEU A 174 10.31 -8.07 10.23
CA LEU A 174 9.72 -9.28 10.78
C LEU A 174 8.54 -9.72 9.93
N ALA A 175 8.63 -10.91 9.36
CA ALA A 175 7.49 -11.56 8.72
C ALA A 175 6.78 -12.48 9.73
N VAL A 176 5.47 -12.29 9.90
CA VAL A 176 4.63 -13.04 10.84
C VAL A 176 3.55 -13.77 10.06
N VAL A 177 3.44 -15.08 10.28
CA VAL A 177 2.33 -15.89 9.78
C VAL A 177 1.45 -16.30 10.95
N LEU A 178 0.17 -15.98 10.88
CA LEU A 178 -0.82 -16.50 11.81
C LEU A 178 -1.34 -17.85 11.31
N HIS A 179 -1.34 -18.83 12.20
CA HIS A 179 -1.81 -20.18 11.90
C HIS A 179 -2.69 -20.72 13.03
N GLY A 180 -3.99 -20.61 12.85
CA GLY A 180 -5.00 -21.23 13.71
C GLY A 180 -5.03 -22.75 13.51
N LYS A 181 -5.25 -23.49 14.61
CA LYS A 181 -5.36 -24.96 14.59
C LYS A 181 -6.72 -25.48 14.10
N GLY A 182 -7.69 -24.60 13.89
CA GLY A 182 -9.07 -24.95 13.52
C GLY A 182 -9.35 -24.88 12.02
N TYR A 183 -10.55 -25.33 11.64
CA TYR A 183 -11.06 -25.24 10.26
C TYR A 183 -11.57 -23.84 9.91
N VAL A 184 -11.91 -23.03 10.90
CA VAL A 184 -12.43 -21.67 10.72
C VAL A 184 -11.35 -20.67 11.11
N ASN A 185 -11.23 -19.61 10.31
CA ASN A 185 -10.34 -18.49 10.55
C ASN A 185 -8.85 -18.87 10.77
N LYS A 186 -8.35 -19.79 9.95
CA LYS A 186 -6.97 -20.30 10.01
C LYS A 186 -5.91 -19.18 9.96
N TYR A 187 -6.21 -18.06 9.32
CA TYR A 187 -5.28 -16.96 9.12
C TYR A 187 -5.44 -15.83 10.14
N GLY A 188 -6.36 -15.96 11.10
CA GLY A 188 -6.62 -14.94 12.10
C GLY A 188 -7.18 -13.63 11.54
N ILE A 189 -8.03 -13.73 10.53
CA ILE A 189 -8.83 -12.62 10.02
C ILE A 189 -9.62 -11.99 11.17
N GLY A 190 -9.57 -10.66 11.28
CA GLY A 190 -10.15 -9.87 12.36
C GLY A 190 -9.20 -9.61 13.53
N SER A 191 -8.02 -10.24 13.58
CA SER A 191 -7.01 -9.92 14.59
C SER A 191 -6.15 -8.72 14.18
N SER A 192 -5.51 -8.11 15.19
CA SER A 192 -4.48 -7.08 15.01
C SER A 192 -3.17 -7.53 15.65
N LEU A 193 -2.09 -7.43 14.87
CA LEU A 193 -0.73 -7.62 15.34
C LEU A 193 -0.20 -6.29 15.85
N LYS A 194 0.27 -6.27 17.10
CA LYS A 194 0.90 -5.10 17.72
C LYS A 194 2.35 -5.40 18.04
N MET A 195 3.24 -4.74 17.32
CA MET A 195 4.68 -4.85 17.52
C MET A 195 5.18 -3.68 18.36
N LYS A 196 5.71 -3.97 19.55
CA LYS A 196 6.44 -3.01 20.38
C LYS A 196 7.89 -2.98 19.91
N VAL A 197 8.38 -1.81 19.54
CA VAL A 197 9.76 -1.61 19.09
C VAL A 197 10.47 -0.55 19.93
N TYR A 198 11.79 -0.66 20.06
CA TYR A 198 12.64 0.44 20.52
C TYR A 198 13.24 1.14 19.32
N ASN A 199 12.88 2.41 19.12
CA ASN A 199 13.46 3.27 18.09
C ASN A 199 14.75 3.89 18.63
N LYS A 200 15.91 3.42 18.15
CA LYS A 200 17.25 3.86 18.55
C LYS A 200 17.50 5.34 18.23
N LYS A 201 16.97 5.84 17.11
CA LYS A 201 17.16 7.23 16.66
C LYS A 201 16.42 8.20 17.57
N LYS A 202 15.16 7.91 17.88
CA LYS A 202 14.32 8.73 18.75
C LYS A 202 14.48 8.41 20.24
N LYS A 203 15.19 7.33 20.57
CA LYS A 203 15.41 6.81 21.93
C LYS A 203 14.09 6.57 22.68
N GLN A 204 13.07 6.08 22.00
CA GLN A 204 11.73 5.87 22.55
C GLN A 204 11.13 4.54 22.14
N ILE A 205 10.08 4.14 22.85
CA ILE A 205 9.26 2.98 22.49
C ILE A 205 8.18 3.43 21.50
N GLU A 206 8.02 2.68 20.43
CA GLU A 206 6.96 2.87 19.43
C GLU A 206 6.16 1.58 19.26
N TYR A 207 4.96 1.71 18.69
CA TYR A 207 4.11 0.57 18.38
C TYR A 207 3.77 0.59 16.90
N HIS A 208 4.06 -0.50 16.20
CA HIS A 208 3.63 -0.71 14.82
C HIS A 208 2.41 -1.65 14.86
N LEU A 209 1.37 -1.31 14.10
CA LEU A 209 0.11 -2.06 14.04
C LEU A 209 -0.08 -2.63 12.64
N LYS A 210 -0.54 -3.88 12.57
CA LYS A 210 -1.01 -4.51 11.32
C LYS A 210 -2.30 -5.25 11.60
N SER A 211 -3.36 -4.92 10.89
CA SER A 211 -4.64 -5.63 10.98
C SER A 211 -4.71 -6.73 9.93
N VAL A 212 -5.14 -7.92 10.34
CA VAL A 212 -5.37 -9.05 9.43
C VAL A 212 -6.81 -8.98 8.95
N ASN A 213 -7.07 -8.18 7.92
CA ASN A 213 -8.45 -7.92 7.49
C ASN A 213 -8.96 -8.90 6.43
N THR A 214 -8.03 -9.48 5.66
CA THR A 214 -8.36 -10.37 4.54
C THR A 214 -7.32 -11.49 4.44
N TYR A 215 -7.66 -12.52 3.68
CA TYR A 215 -6.73 -13.54 3.23
C TYR A 215 -7.07 -13.84 1.77
N SER A 216 -6.06 -13.92 0.91
CA SER A 216 -6.25 -14.35 -0.47
C SER A 216 -6.14 -15.86 -0.55
N HIS A 217 -7.18 -16.52 -1.07
CA HIS A 217 -7.11 -17.93 -1.39
C HIS A 217 -6.26 -18.13 -2.66
N GLY A 218 -5.24 -18.96 -2.56
CA GLY A 218 -4.21 -19.16 -3.59
C GLY A 218 -4.60 -19.71 -4.94
N THR A 219 -5.89 -19.91 -5.19
CA THR A 219 -6.35 -20.64 -6.37
C THR A 219 -7.73 -20.16 -6.74
N THR A 220 -7.80 -19.22 -7.67
CA THR A 220 -8.98 -19.09 -8.53
C THR A 220 -8.53 -19.22 -9.98
N GLU A 221 -9.45 -19.62 -10.86
CA GLU A 221 -9.25 -19.67 -12.31
C GLU A 221 -8.89 -18.29 -12.91
N HIS A 222 -8.99 -17.23 -12.12
CA HIS A 222 -8.71 -15.84 -12.48
C HIS A 222 -7.55 -15.22 -11.70
N GLY A 223 -6.69 -16.06 -11.11
CA GLY A 223 -5.50 -15.62 -10.39
C GLY A 223 -5.68 -15.58 -8.86
N GLY A 224 -4.56 -15.37 -8.18
CA GLY A 224 -4.46 -15.36 -6.72
C GLY A 224 -3.01 -15.61 -6.31
N ALA A 225 -2.53 -14.89 -5.30
CA ALA A 225 -1.21 -15.11 -4.72
C ALA A 225 -1.38 -15.57 -3.26
N VAL A 226 -0.64 -16.60 -2.87
CA VAL A 226 -0.55 -17.04 -1.46
C VAL A 226 0.63 -16.35 -0.80
N ASP A 227 0.49 -15.07 -0.49
CA ASP A 227 1.30 -14.46 0.56
C ASP A 227 0.36 -13.99 1.67
N HIS A 228 0.52 -14.58 2.85
CA HIS A 228 -0.25 -14.26 4.04
C HIS A 228 0.65 -13.89 5.22
N ARG A 229 1.91 -13.59 4.91
CA ARG A 229 2.84 -13.00 5.85
C ARG A 229 2.39 -11.57 6.10
N ASN A 230 2.29 -11.21 7.37
CA ASN A 230 2.23 -9.83 7.80
C ASN A 230 3.66 -9.37 8.02
N VAL A 231 4.12 -8.40 7.22
CA VAL A 231 5.48 -7.89 7.29
C VAL A 231 5.50 -6.58 8.08
N PHE A 232 6.36 -6.54 9.10
CA PHE A 232 6.72 -5.31 9.81
C PHE A 232 8.08 -4.83 9.30
N GLY A 233 8.10 -3.72 8.57
CA GLY A 233 9.32 -2.96 8.35
C GLY A 233 9.81 -2.35 9.67
N LEU A 234 11.08 -2.57 10.01
CA LEU A 234 11.73 -2.02 11.21
C LEU A 234 12.87 -1.06 10.84
N GLY A 235 13.22 -0.96 9.55
CA GLY A 235 14.36 -0.20 9.06
C GLY A 235 15.67 -0.55 9.78
N TYR A 236 16.50 0.46 10.00
CA TYR A 236 17.79 0.36 10.72
C TYR A 236 17.70 0.84 12.18
N THR A 237 16.63 1.55 12.50
CA THR A 237 16.49 2.30 13.75
C THR A 237 15.65 1.56 14.76
N SER A 238 14.77 0.65 14.36
CA SER A 238 13.88 -0.05 15.29
C SER A 238 14.40 -1.44 15.65
N THR A 239 14.24 -1.81 16.92
CA THR A 239 14.53 -3.17 17.42
C THR A 239 13.25 -3.77 18.00
N PRO A 240 12.84 -4.96 17.56
CA PRO A 240 11.62 -5.57 18.07
C PRO A 240 11.81 -6.00 19.52
N LEU A 241 10.85 -5.66 20.37
CA LEU A 241 10.88 -6.02 21.80
C LEU A 241 9.81 -7.06 22.15
N HIS A 242 8.63 -6.90 21.58
CA HIS A 242 7.48 -7.74 21.90
C HIS A 242 6.46 -7.72 20.77
N LEU A 243 5.96 -8.88 20.38
CA LEU A 243 4.84 -9.02 19.46
C LEU A 243 3.65 -9.56 20.24
N SER A 244 2.53 -8.86 20.18
CA SER A 244 1.25 -9.35 20.67
C SER A 244 0.21 -9.45 19.56
N ILE A 245 -0.73 -10.37 19.75
CA ILE A 245 -1.89 -10.57 18.88
C ILE A 245 -3.11 -10.18 19.70
N VAL A 246 -3.92 -9.26 19.16
CA VAL A 246 -5.17 -8.79 19.75
C VAL A 246 -6.32 -9.27 18.88
N TRP A 247 -7.40 -9.73 19.49
CA TRP A 247 -8.61 -10.22 18.83
C TRP A 247 -9.80 -9.32 19.17
#